data_AF-A0AAN9AYU5-F1
#
_entry.id   AF-A0AAN9AYU5-F1
#
_cell.length_a   1.000
_cell.length_b   1.000
_cell.length_c   1.000
_cell.angle_alpha   90.00
_cell.angle_beta   90.00
_cell.angle_gamma   90.00
#
_symmetry.space_group_name_H-M   'P 1'
#
loop_
_entity.id
_entity.type
_entity.pdbx_description
1 polymer ?
#
loop_
_entity_poly.entity_id
_entity_poly.type
_entity_poly.pdbx_seq_one_letter_code
_entity_poly.pdbx_strand_id
1 'polypeptide(L)'
;MPRLRRTHLVLVGVCVFLSWNILTYYSLVNRNADKELEEERGMEDRINGLQSQIAVQMKDNQLLLDKLRQLQPLADDIGRKEAEKGAAARAAAAGKVPALPPLEDIVLPILMIACDRTTVSRSLDILLKYRPSAKQFPIIVSQDCGHEATSTVIQSYITAKKTSHFKHIKHPDLSDIKLPWPQKKFMGYYKIARHYKWALNQVFHVLNHSAVIIVEDDLDIAPDFFEYFLATYPLLHKDPLLWCVSAWNDNGKGTLVSNEAEKLYRTDFFPGLGWMIERSMWTELGPKWPDTCVY
;
A
#
# COMPACT_ATOMS: atom_id res chain seq x y z
N MET A 1 -3.75 -62.86 -74.07
CA MET A 1 -3.97 -61.86 -73.00
C MET A 1 -5.36 -61.26 -73.17
N PRO A 2 -6.32 -61.51 -72.27
CA PRO A 2 -7.64 -60.92 -72.39
C PRO A 2 -7.57 -59.45 -71.94
N ARG A 3 -7.95 -58.52 -72.82
CA ARG A 3 -8.02 -57.09 -72.51
C ARG A 3 -9.15 -56.87 -71.49
N LEU A 4 -8.80 -56.65 -70.23
CA LEU A 4 -9.75 -56.18 -69.22
C LEU A 4 -10.43 -54.91 -69.74
N ARG A 5 -11.76 -54.95 -69.93
CA ARG A 5 -12.53 -53.77 -70.33
C ARG A 5 -12.30 -52.69 -69.27
N ARG A 6 -12.01 -51.47 -69.73
CA ARG A 6 -11.68 -50.26 -68.94
C ARG A 6 -12.62 -50.05 -67.75
N THR A 7 -13.86 -50.48 -67.85
CA THR A 7 -14.89 -50.47 -66.79
C THR A 7 -14.55 -51.35 -65.57
N HIS A 8 -13.95 -52.53 -65.74
CA HIS A 8 -13.59 -53.40 -64.60
C HIS A 8 -12.38 -52.86 -63.82
N LEU A 9 -11.42 -52.21 -64.49
CA LEU A 9 -10.29 -51.53 -63.85
C LEU A 9 -10.75 -50.34 -63.00
N VAL A 10 -11.72 -49.57 -63.49
CA VAL A 10 -12.32 -48.47 -62.73
C VAL A 10 -13.05 -49.00 -61.50
N LEU A 11 -13.82 -50.09 -61.65
CA LEU A 11 -14.58 -50.68 -60.53
C LEU A 11 -13.67 -51.21 -59.42
N VAL A 12 -12.58 -51.90 -59.79
CA VAL A 12 -11.56 -52.35 -58.81
C VAL A 12 -10.88 -51.15 -58.14
N GLY A 13 -10.54 -50.11 -58.91
CA GLY A 13 -9.97 -48.87 -58.36
C GLY A 13 -10.89 -48.18 -57.34
N VAL A 14 -12.20 -48.12 -57.63
CA VAL A 14 -13.21 -47.57 -56.71
C VAL A 14 -13.35 -48.43 -55.46
N CYS A 15 -13.40 -49.76 -55.59
CA CYS A 15 -13.48 -50.66 -54.43
C CYS A 15 -12.25 -50.53 -53.52
N VAL A 16 -11.05 -50.50 -54.09
CA VAL A 16 -9.81 -50.31 -53.32
C VAL A 16 -9.82 -48.94 -52.63
N PHE A 17 -10.21 -47.88 -53.35
CA PHE A 17 -10.30 -46.53 -52.78
C PHE A 17 -11.31 -46.45 -51.63
N LEU A 18 -12.49 -47.05 -51.76
CA LEU A 18 -13.49 -47.08 -50.70
C LEU A 18 -13.03 -47.90 -49.49
N SER A 19 -12.44 -49.08 -49.72
CA SER A 19 -11.87 -49.89 -48.64
C SER A 19 -10.74 -49.19 -47.91
N TRP A 20 -9.87 -48.46 -48.63
CA TRP A 20 -8.81 -47.66 -48.05
C TRP A 20 -9.38 -46.52 -47.21
N ASN A 21 -10.36 -45.77 -47.73
CA ASN A 21 -11.01 -44.69 -46.99
C ASN A 21 -11.72 -45.19 -45.72
N ILE A 22 -12.41 -46.34 -45.80
CA ILE A 22 -13.06 -46.96 -44.63
C ILE A 22 -12.02 -47.38 -43.60
N LEU A 23 -10.94 -48.05 -44.01
CA LEU A 23 -9.88 -48.47 -43.10
C LEU A 23 -9.19 -47.27 -42.43
N THR A 24 -8.91 -46.21 -43.19
CA THR A 24 -8.34 -44.97 -42.64
C THR A 24 -9.30 -44.29 -41.69
N TYR A 25 -10.62 -44.25 -41.99
CA TYR A 25 -11.62 -43.67 -41.12
C TYR A 25 -11.69 -44.41 -39.78
N TYR A 26 -11.78 -45.74 -39.79
CA TYR A 26 -11.82 -46.53 -38.55
C TYR A 26 -10.52 -46.44 -37.74
N SER A 27 -9.36 -46.44 -38.42
CA SER A 27 -8.06 -46.29 -37.76
C SER A 27 -7.89 -44.91 -37.11
N LEU A 28 -8.33 -43.84 -37.78
CA LEU A 28 -8.24 -42.47 -37.27
C LEU A 28 -9.22 -42.24 -36.11
N VAL A 29 -10.45 -42.75 -36.23
CA VAL A 29 -11.50 -42.63 -35.19
C VAL A 29 -11.10 -43.40 -33.93
N ASN A 30 -10.62 -44.65 -34.04
CA ASN A 30 -10.15 -45.39 -32.86
C ASN A 30 -8.94 -44.73 -32.19
N ARG A 31 -7.96 -44.24 -32.97
CA ARG A 31 -6.80 -43.53 -32.39
C ARG A 31 -7.19 -42.24 -31.67
N ASN A 32 -8.26 -41.57 -32.10
CA ASN A 32 -8.73 -40.36 -31.43
C ASN A 32 -9.53 -40.71 -30.16
N ALA A 33 -10.37 -41.75 -30.19
CA ALA A 33 -11.10 -42.21 -29.01
C ALA A 33 -10.18 -42.69 -27.89
N ASP A 34 -9.13 -43.46 -28.22
CA ASP A 34 -8.15 -43.92 -27.22
C ASP A 34 -7.36 -42.75 -26.61
N LYS A 35 -7.04 -41.73 -27.40
CA LYS A 35 -6.38 -40.51 -26.91
C LYS A 35 -7.28 -39.68 -26.00
N GLU A 36 -8.55 -39.51 -26.36
CA GLU A 36 -9.52 -38.80 -25.52
C GLU A 36 -9.69 -39.51 -24.16
N LEU A 37 -9.76 -40.84 -24.15
CA LEU A 37 -9.82 -41.64 -22.91
C LEU A 37 -8.55 -41.54 -22.06
N GLU A 38 -7.36 -41.53 -22.67
CA GLU A 38 -6.10 -41.32 -21.94
C GLU A 38 -5.97 -39.89 -21.40
N GLU A 39 -6.42 -38.88 -22.15
CA GLU A 39 -6.44 -37.48 -21.70
C GLU A 39 -7.45 -37.25 -20.56
N GLU A 40 -8.66 -37.82 -20.65
CA GLU A 40 -9.64 -37.77 -19.56
C GLU A 40 -9.11 -38.43 -18.30
N ARG A 41 -8.54 -39.63 -18.41
CA ARG A 41 -7.96 -40.34 -17.27
C ARG A 41 -6.77 -39.59 -16.65
N GLY A 42 -5.90 -39.02 -17.47
CA GLY A 42 -4.78 -38.20 -17.00
C GLY A 42 -5.24 -36.90 -16.34
N MET A 43 -6.37 -36.34 -16.79
CA MET A 43 -7.00 -35.16 -16.19
C MET A 43 -7.69 -35.50 -14.87
N GLU A 44 -8.37 -36.63 -14.75
CA GLU A 44 -8.95 -37.13 -13.50
C GLU A 44 -7.87 -37.38 -12.44
N ASP A 45 -6.78 -38.06 -12.81
CA ASP A 45 -5.65 -38.32 -11.89
C ASP A 45 -5.03 -37.01 -11.39
N ARG A 46 -4.91 -36.00 -12.25
CA ARG A 46 -4.45 -34.65 -11.88
C ARG A 46 -5.42 -33.94 -10.94
N ILE A 47 -6.72 -34.02 -11.21
CA ILE A 47 -7.76 -33.41 -10.36
C ILE A 47 -7.75 -34.06 -8.97
N ASN A 48 -7.67 -35.40 -8.91
CA ASN A 48 -7.58 -36.15 -7.65
C ASN A 48 -6.30 -35.79 -6.87
N GLY A 49 -5.17 -35.66 -7.57
CA GLY A 49 -3.91 -35.20 -6.98
C GLY A 49 -4.00 -33.78 -6.40
N LEU A 50 -4.62 -32.85 -7.13
CA LEU A 50 -4.85 -31.48 -6.67
C LEU A 50 -5.79 -31.43 -5.47
N GLN A 51 -6.87 -32.20 -5.48
CA GLN A 51 -7.79 -32.30 -4.34
C GLN A 51 -7.09 -32.81 -3.08
N SER A 52 -6.22 -33.82 -3.23
CA SER A 52 -5.42 -34.33 -2.12
C SER A 52 -4.46 -33.26 -1.56
N GLN A 53 -3.78 -32.51 -2.44
CA GLN A 53 -2.89 -31.42 -2.03
C GLN A 53 -3.65 -30.29 -1.32
N ILE A 54 -4.81 -29.90 -1.85
CA ILE A 54 -5.68 -28.90 -1.21
C ILE A 54 -6.12 -29.38 0.18
N ALA A 55 -6.52 -30.64 0.33
CA ALA A 55 -6.93 -31.19 1.62
C ALA A 55 -5.79 -31.18 2.65
N VAL A 56 -4.57 -31.53 2.24
CA VAL A 56 -3.37 -31.44 3.09
C VAL A 56 -3.08 -29.99 3.48
N GLN A 57 -3.09 -29.08 2.50
CA GLN A 57 -2.83 -27.67 2.74
C GLN A 57 -3.89 -27.02 3.64
N MET A 58 -5.16 -27.38 3.48
CA MET A 58 -6.23 -26.93 4.36
C MET A 58 -6.02 -27.41 5.80
N LYS A 59 -5.56 -28.66 5.98
CA LYS A 59 -5.24 -29.20 7.30
C LYS A 59 -4.07 -28.48 7.95
N ASP A 60 -3.01 -28.19 7.19
CA ASP A 60 -1.85 -27.44 7.67
C ASP A 60 -2.22 -26.00 8.04
N ASN A 61 -3.03 -25.34 7.18
CA ASN A 61 -3.56 -24.01 7.47
C ASN A 61 -4.43 -24.00 8.72
N GLN A 62 -5.25 -25.02 8.93
CA GLN A 62 -6.09 -25.14 10.11
C GLN A 62 -5.25 -25.34 11.39
N LEU A 63 -4.21 -26.16 11.32
CA LEU A 63 -3.26 -26.32 12.43
C LEU A 63 -2.53 -25.00 12.75
N LEU A 64 -2.16 -24.24 11.71
CA LEU A 64 -1.51 -22.95 11.87
C LEU A 64 -2.46 -21.93 12.54
N LEU A 65 -3.73 -21.91 12.13
CA LEU A 65 -4.75 -21.06 12.72
C LEU A 65 -5.01 -21.42 14.19
N ASP A 66 -5.02 -22.70 14.54
CA ASP A 66 -5.20 -23.13 15.93
C ASP A 66 -3.99 -22.75 16.79
N LYS A 67 -2.76 -22.87 16.26
CA LYS A 67 -1.56 -22.36 16.95
C LYS A 67 -1.62 -20.84 17.13
N LEU A 68 -2.06 -20.09 16.12
CA LEU A 68 -2.22 -18.65 16.22
C LEU A 68 -3.24 -18.27 17.30
N ARG A 69 -4.40 -18.94 17.35
CA ARG A 69 -5.41 -18.74 18.39
C ARG A 69 -4.90 -19.03 19.80
N GLN A 70 -4.04 -20.03 19.96
CA GLN A 70 -3.43 -20.35 21.27
C GLN A 70 -2.39 -19.31 21.69
N LEU A 71 -1.66 -18.72 20.74
CA LEU A 71 -0.65 -17.69 21.01
C LEU A 71 -1.24 -16.29 21.14
N GLN A 72 -2.43 -16.05 20.57
CA GLN A 72 -3.15 -14.79 20.61
C GLN A 72 -3.29 -14.20 22.02
N PRO A 73 -3.77 -14.93 23.06
CA PRO A 73 -3.89 -14.36 24.40
C PRO A 73 -2.53 -13.97 25.02
N LEU A 74 -1.46 -14.69 24.68
CA LEU A 74 -0.11 -14.36 25.16
C LEU A 74 0.44 -13.13 24.44
N ALA A 75 0.25 -13.03 23.13
CA ALA A 75 0.60 -11.86 22.34
C ALA A 75 -0.19 -10.61 22.78
N ASP A 76 -1.48 -10.77 23.06
CA ASP A 76 -2.35 -9.70 23.56
C ASP A 76 -1.94 -9.25 24.98
N ASP A 77 -1.55 -10.18 25.87
CA ASP A 77 -1.08 -9.86 27.22
C ASP A 77 0.30 -9.16 27.19
N ILE A 78 1.22 -9.61 26.33
CA ILE A 78 2.51 -8.94 26.12
C ILE A 78 2.28 -7.55 25.53
N GLY A 79 1.45 -7.44 24.49
CA GLY A 79 1.10 -6.16 23.85
C GLY A 79 0.42 -5.20 24.82
N ARG A 80 -0.51 -5.69 25.66
CA ARG A 80 -1.12 -4.89 26.74
C ARG A 80 -0.09 -4.44 27.75
N LYS A 81 0.80 -5.31 28.22
CA LYS A 81 1.85 -4.93 29.20
C LYS A 81 2.85 -3.92 28.66
N GLU A 82 3.23 -4.03 27.38
CA GLU A 82 4.10 -3.07 26.72
C GLU A 82 3.38 -1.75 26.45
N ALA A 83 2.12 -1.79 26.00
CA ALA A 83 1.28 -0.62 25.82
C ALA A 83 0.99 0.10 27.15
N GLU A 84 0.71 -0.63 28.23
CA GLU A 84 0.52 -0.09 29.58
C GLU A 84 1.81 0.51 30.14
N LYS A 85 2.97 -0.10 29.89
CA LYS A 85 4.27 0.50 30.24
C LYS A 85 4.54 1.78 29.44
N GLY A 86 4.29 1.77 28.14
CA GLY A 86 4.44 2.94 27.28
C GLY A 86 3.47 4.06 27.65
N ALA A 87 2.21 3.71 27.92
CA ALA A 87 1.17 4.61 28.37
C ALA A 87 1.46 5.16 29.77
N ALA A 88 1.94 4.35 30.72
CA ALA A 88 2.33 4.80 32.05
C ALA A 88 3.57 5.71 32.00
N ALA A 89 4.55 5.42 31.15
CA ALA A 89 5.69 6.31 30.91
C ALA A 89 5.25 7.65 30.29
N ARG A 90 4.32 7.63 29.33
CA ARG A 90 3.73 8.83 28.72
C ARG A 90 2.84 9.60 29.70
N ALA A 91 2.04 8.91 30.53
CA ALA A 91 1.20 9.52 31.55
C ALA A 91 2.02 10.12 32.71
N ALA A 92 3.13 9.49 33.10
CA ALA A 92 4.09 10.07 34.04
C ALA A 92 4.78 11.32 33.48
N ALA A 93 4.99 11.39 32.15
CA ALA A 93 5.45 12.61 31.46
C ALA A 93 4.32 13.65 31.26
N ALA A 94 3.05 13.23 31.26
CA ALA A 94 1.87 14.07 31.03
C ALA A 94 1.51 15.01 32.20
N GLY A 95 2.20 14.93 33.34
CA GLY A 95 2.01 15.84 34.49
C GLY A 95 2.24 17.33 34.18
N LYS A 96 2.65 17.69 32.96
CA LYS A 96 2.73 19.06 32.43
C LYS A 96 2.46 19.10 30.91
N VAL A 97 1.38 18.49 30.41
CA VAL A 97 0.97 18.76 29.01
C VAL A 97 0.65 20.26 28.91
N PRO A 98 1.40 21.04 28.09
CA PRO A 98 1.14 22.47 27.96
C PRO A 98 -0.30 22.70 27.48
N ALA A 99 -0.96 23.73 27.99
CA ALA A 99 -2.27 24.08 27.47
C ALA A 99 -2.16 24.40 25.98
N LEU A 100 -3.03 23.81 25.17
CA LEU A 100 -3.13 24.17 23.75
C LEU A 100 -3.57 25.62 23.61
N PRO A 101 -3.02 26.35 22.61
CA PRO A 101 -3.58 27.63 22.24
C PRO A 101 -5.00 27.46 21.66
N PRO A 102 -5.76 28.56 21.49
CA PRO A 102 -7.02 28.53 20.76
C PRO A 102 -6.84 27.89 19.37
N LEU A 103 -7.86 27.20 18.86
CA LEU A 103 -7.81 26.50 17.57
C LEU A 103 -7.34 27.40 16.41
N GLU A 104 -7.69 28.68 16.45
CA GLU A 104 -7.32 29.68 15.44
C GLU A 104 -5.80 29.94 15.37
N ASP A 105 -5.09 29.74 16.48
CA ASP A 105 -3.65 29.93 16.59
C ASP A 105 -2.85 28.65 16.38
N ILE A 106 -3.53 27.51 16.26
CA ILE A 106 -2.88 26.23 15.97
C ILE A 106 -2.38 26.21 14.53
N VAL A 107 -1.10 25.87 14.38
CA VAL A 107 -0.44 25.71 13.08
C VAL A 107 -0.11 24.23 12.87
N LEU A 108 -0.78 23.62 11.89
CA LEU A 108 -0.59 22.23 11.46
C LEU A 108 0.00 22.22 10.05
N PRO A 109 1.34 22.21 9.89
CA PRO A 109 1.96 22.09 8.58
C PRO A 109 1.54 20.81 7.85
N ILE A 110 1.37 20.92 6.54
CA ILE A 110 1.23 19.77 5.65
C ILE A 110 2.63 19.43 5.10
N LEU A 111 3.16 18.27 5.46
CA LEU A 111 4.36 17.71 4.86
C LEU A 111 3.96 16.77 3.73
N MET A 112 4.18 17.20 2.49
CA MET A 112 4.03 16.36 1.31
C MET A 112 5.36 15.68 0.99
N ILE A 113 5.36 14.35 0.95
CA ILE A 113 6.48 13.52 0.51
C ILE A 113 6.35 13.28 -1.00
N ALA A 114 7.34 13.74 -1.77
CA ALA A 114 7.37 13.63 -3.22
C ALA A 114 8.72 13.11 -3.73
N CYS A 115 8.77 12.57 -4.94
CA CYS A 115 9.99 12.05 -5.56
C CYS A 115 10.08 12.46 -7.03
N ASP A 116 9.56 11.60 -7.93
CA ASP A 116 9.80 11.64 -9.37
C ASP A 116 8.51 11.66 -10.20
N ARG A 117 7.35 11.84 -9.56
CA ARG A 117 6.06 11.91 -10.24
C ARG A 117 5.63 13.35 -10.46
N THR A 118 5.43 13.75 -11.71
CA THR A 118 4.91 15.09 -12.06
C THR A 118 3.43 15.25 -11.74
N THR A 119 2.72 14.13 -11.50
CA THR A 119 1.32 14.09 -11.07
C THR A 119 1.09 14.65 -9.67
N VAL A 120 2.17 14.96 -8.92
CA VAL A 120 2.10 15.70 -7.65
C VAL A 120 1.30 17.01 -7.76
N SER A 121 1.22 17.60 -8.96
CA SER A 121 0.38 18.76 -9.25
C SER A 121 -1.10 18.54 -8.87
N ARG A 122 -1.64 17.33 -9.09
CA ARG A 122 -3.02 16.97 -8.74
C ARG A 122 -3.24 17.10 -7.24
N SER A 123 -2.42 16.43 -6.44
CA SER A 123 -2.50 16.47 -4.97
C SER A 123 -2.30 17.88 -4.43
N LEU A 124 -1.35 18.63 -5.00
CA LEU A 124 -1.11 20.03 -4.64
C LEU A 124 -2.28 20.95 -5.00
N ASP A 125 -2.91 20.78 -6.16
CA ASP A 125 -4.08 21.56 -6.58
C ASP A 125 -5.25 21.33 -5.64
N ILE A 126 -5.50 20.08 -5.24
CA ILE A 126 -6.58 19.73 -4.31
C ILE A 126 -6.28 20.25 -2.90
N LEU A 127 -5.04 20.11 -2.42
CA LEU A 127 -4.62 20.70 -1.14
C LEU A 127 -4.87 22.20 -1.12
N LEU A 128 -4.45 22.92 -2.16
CA LEU A 128 -4.64 24.37 -2.24
C LEU A 128 -6.09 24.78 -2.40
N LYS A 129 -6.90 23.98 -3.10
CA LYS A 129 -8.33 24.21 -3.29
C LYS A 129 -9.09 24.19 -1.95
N TYR A 130 -8.79 23.23 -1.08
CA TYR A 130 -9.51 23.04 0.18
C TYR A 130 -8.83 23.67 1.39
N ARG A 131 -7.62 24.23 1.23
CA ARG A 131 -6.86 24.86 2.33
C ARG A 131 -7.59 26.12 2.83
N PRO A 132 -8.06 26.14 4.10
CA PRO A 132 -8.81 27.27 4.62
C PRO A 132 -7.90 28.47 4.96
N SER A 133 -6.66 28.22 5.40
CA SER A 133 -5.72 29.26 5.82
C SER A 133 -4.28 28.84 5.54
N ALA A 134 -3.53 29.71 4.84
CA ALA A 134 -2.10 29.49 4.60
C ALA A 134 -1.26 29.61 5.88
N LYS A 135 -1.73 30.40 6.86
CA LYS A 135 -1.04 30.58 8.15
C LYS A 135 -1.18 29.34 9.04
N GLN A 136 -2.39 28.78 9.13
CA GLN A 136 -2.65 27.59 9.96
C GLN A 136 -2.14 26.32 9.28
N PHE A 137 -2.20 26.24 7.95
CA PHE A 137 -1.78 25.06 7.19
C PHE A 137 -0.69 25.41 6.17
N PRO A 138 0.53 25.76 6.62
CA PRO A 138 1.66 25.94 5.73
C PRO A 138 1.97 24.61 5.02
N ILE A 139 2.29 24.66 3.73
CA ILE A 139 2.58 23.45 2.93
C ILE A 139 4.10 23.35 2.74
N ILE A 140 4.66 22.20 3.08
CA ILE A 140 6.07 21.87 2.92
C ILE A 140 6.14 20.67 2.00
N VAL A 141 6.66 20.86 0.79
CA VAL A 141 6.91 19.75 -0.15
C VAL A 141 8.36 19.32 0.00
N SER A 142 8.55 18.11 0.50
CA SER A 142 9.85 17.46 0.61
C SER A 142 10.07 16.53 -0.57
N GLN A 143 10.99 16.89 -1.45
CA GLN A 143 11.28 16.15 -2.68
C GLN A 143 12.59 15.37 -2.56
N ASP A 144 12.54 14.06 -2.80
CA ASP A 144 13.72 13.21 -3.00
C ASP A 144 14.01 13.01 -4.50
N CYS A 145 14.88 12.06 -4.85
CA CYS A 145 15.12 11.51 -6.18
C CYS A 145 15.80 12.46 -7.18
N GLY A 146 15.84 13.77 -6.90
CA GLY A 146 16.49 14.76 -7.76
C GLY A 146 15.81 14.91 -9.12
N HIS A 147 14.53 14.55 -9.25
CA HIS A 147 13.83 14.59 -10.53
C HIS A 147 13.48 16.04 -10.92
N GLU A 148 14.13 16.55 -11.97
CA GLU A 148 14.03 17.97 -12.33
C GLU A 148 12.63 18.37 -12.83
N ALA A 149 11.94 17.49 -13.55
CA ALA A 149 10.59 17.80 -14.04
C ALA A 149 9.60 17.96 -12.88
N THR A 150 9.65 17.07 -11.88
CA THR A 150 8.85 17.20 -10.65
C THR A 150 9.25 18.45 -9.86
N SER A 151 10.55 18.74 -9.77
CA SER A 151 11.07 19.96 -9.13
C SER A 151 10.50 21.23 -9.79
N THR A 152 10.48 21.28 -11.12
CA THR A 152 9.94 22.40 -11.89
C THR A 152 8.44 22.58 -11.65
N VAL A 153 7.69 21.47 -11.61
CA VAL A 153 6.26 21.49 -11.28
C VAL A 153 6.05 22.09 -9.88
N ILE A 154 6.73 21.58 -8.85
CA ILE A 154 6.58 22.08 -7.46
C ILE A 154 6.98 23.56 -7.38
N GLN A 155 8.08 23.95 -8.03
CA GLN A 155 8.58 25.32 -8.02
C GLN A 155 7.57 26.31 -8.65
N SER A 156 6.79 25.87 -9.65
CA SER A 156 5.76 26.70 -10.27
C SER A 156 4.65 27.13 -9.29
N TYR A 157 4.36 26.32 -8.26
CA TYR A 157 3.39 26.67 -7.21
C TYR A 157 3.91 27.78 -6.29
N ILE A 158 5.22 27.91 -6.14
CA ILE A 158 5.85 28.98 -5.36
C ILE A 158 5.86 30.26 -6.18
N THR A 159 6.33 30.19 -7.42
CA THR A 159 6.59 31.37 -8.26
C THR A 159 5.34 31.91 -8.95
N ALA A 160 4.58 31.05 -9.64
CA ALA A 160 3.47 31.47 -10.49
C ALA A 160 2.19 31.69 -9.68
N LYS A 161 1.89 30.81 -8.72
CA LYS A 161 0.68 30.92 -7.89
C LYS A 161 0.85 31.87 -6.68
N LYS A 162 2.06 32.41 -6.46
CA LYS A 162 2.43 33.26 -5.31
C LYS A 162 1.89 32.72 -3.98
N THR A 163 2.00 31.40 -3.81
CA THR A 163 1.42 30.72 -2.66
C THR A 163 2.19 31.11 -1.39
N SER A 164 1.55 31.86 -0.50
CA SER A 164 2.15 32.14 0.82
C SER A 164 2.26 30.87 1.64
N HIS A 165 3.26 30.85 2.53
CA HIS A 165 3.52 29.73 3.44
C HIS A 165 3.66 28.37 2.72
N PHE A 166 4.34 28.40 1.57
CA PHE A 166 4.67 27.21 0.78
C PHE A 166 6.20 27.08 0.70
N LYS A 167 6.74 25.91 1.03
CA LYS A 167 8.18 25.64 1.01
C LYS A 167 8.48 24.39 0.21
N HIS A 168 9.44 24.46 -0.70
CA HIS A 168 10.02 23.30 -1.37
C HIS A 168 11.40 23.03 -0.77
N ILE A 169 11.57 21.84 -0.21
CA ILE A 169 12.84 21.35 0.32
C ILE A 169 13.27 20.10 -0.47
N LYS A 170 14.57 19.99 -0.75
CA LYS A 170 15.14 18.89 -1.53
C LYS A 170 16.05 18.03 -0.65
N HIS A 171 15.86 16.73 -0.67
CA HIS A 171 16.69 15.80 0.07
C HIS A 171 18.15 15.91 -0.41
N PRO A 172 19.13 16.10 0.50
CA PRO A 172 20.51 16.39 0.10
C PRO A 172 21.29 15.15 -0.35
N ASP A 173 20.95 13.98 0.17
CA ASP A 173 21.64 12.72 -0.12
C ASP A 173 20.84 11.88 -1.13
N LEU A 174 21.28 11.89 -2.39
CA LEU A 174 20.72 11.10 -3.48
C LEU A 174 21.52 9.81 -3.75
N SER A 175 22.51 9.49 -2.90
CA SER A 175 23.36 8.32 -3.11
C SER A 175 22.57 7.01 -2.97
N ASP A 176 23.03 5.99 -3.69
CA ASP A 176 22.49 4.64 -3.56
C ASP A 176 22.90 3.98 -2.25
N ILE A 177 21.97 3.22 -1.67
CA ILE A 177 22.16 2.51 -0.42
C ILE A 177 22.81 1.16 -0.73
N LYS A 178 23.97 0.90 -0.13
CA LYS A 178 24.72 -0.35 -0.33
C LYS A 178 24.04 -1.50 0.41
N LEU A 179 23.28 -2.30 -0.33
CA LEU A 179 22.56 -3.46 0.22
C LEU A 179 23.16 -4.79 -0.28
N PRO A 180 23.26 -5.81 0.59
CA PRO A 180 23.62 -7.16 0.17
C PRO A 180 22.51 -7.76 -0.70
N TRP A 181 22.88 -8.72 -1.54
CA TRP A 181 21.87 -9.58 -2.18
C TRP A 181 21.24 -10.48 -1.10
N PRO A 182 19.91 -10.71 -1.06
CA PRO A 182 18.87 -10.35 -2.03
C PRO A 182 18.13 -9.02 -1.75
N GLN A 183 18.55 -8.25 -0.75
CA GLN A 183 17.85 -7.02 -0.29
C GLN A 183 17.87 -5.88 -1.31
N LYS A 184 18.74 -5.93 -2.32
CA LYS A 184 18.81 -4.95 -3.41
C LYS A 184 17.45 -4.66 -4.07
N LYS A 185 16.55 -5.65 -4.16
CA LYS A 185 15.20 -5.47 -4.72
C LYS A 185 14.31 -4.53 -3.89
N PHE A 186 14.66 -4.31 -2.62
CA PHE A 186 13.94 -3.46 -1.69
C PHE A 186 14.59 -2.09 -1.51
N MET A 187 15.57 -1.71 -2.34
CA MET A 187 16.29 -0.44 -2.22
C MET A 187 15.35 0.79 -2.15
N GLY A 188 14.22 0.75 -2.86
CA GLY A 188 13.20 1.80 -2.77
C GLY A 188 12.71 2.05 -1.35
N TYR A 189 12.42 0.99 -0.58
CA TYR A 189 11.95 1.10 0.81
C TYR A 189 13.00 1.71 1.75
N TYR A 190 14.28 1.47 1.49
CA TYR A 190 15.36 2.12 2.24
C TYR A 190 15.47 3.61 1.89
N LYS A 191 15.32 3.97 0.60
CA LYS A 191 15.30 5.38 0.17
C LYS A 191 14.11 6.13 0.79
N ILE A 192 12.93 5.51 0.80
CA ILE A 192 11.73 6.06 1.45
C ILE A 192 11.98 6.27 2.95
N ALA A 193 12.50 5.27 3.67
CA ALA A 193 12.78 5.40 5.10
C ALA A 193 13.78 6.55 5.40
N ARG A 194 14.84 6.67 4.59
CA ARG A 194 15.80 7.78 4.66
C ARG A 194 15.13 9.13 4.43
N HIS A 195 14.27 9.22 3.41
CA HIS A 195 13.57 10.45 3.05
C HIS A 195 12.61 10.90 4.14
N TYR A 196 11.77 10.01 4.68
CA TYR A 196 10.87 10.31 5.81
C TYR A 196 11.65 10.81 7.02
N LYS A 197 12.74 10.13 7.38
CA LYS A 197 13.59 10.54 8.51
C LYS A 197 14.13 11.95 8.35
N TRP A 198 14.66 12.26 7.17
CA TRP A 198 15.19 13.59 6.89
C TRP A 198 14.09 14.64 6.87
N ALA A 199 12.96 14.38 6.19
CA ALA A 199 11.86 15.32 6.07
C ALA A 199 11.23 15.66 7.42
N LEU A 200 11.00 14.66 8.29
CA LEU A 200 10.48 14.87 9.64
C LEU A 200 11.49 15.62 10.52
N ASN A 201 12.79 15.36 10.39
CA ASN A 201 13.81 16.17 11.04
C ASN A 201 13.78 17.64 10.59
N GLN A 202 13.54 17.91 9.31
CA GLN A 202 13.38 19.29 8.83
C GLN A 202 12.16 19.96 9.48
N VAL A 203 11.03 19.27 9.57
CA VAL A 203 9.81 19.83 10.17
C VAL A 203 9.97 20.08 11.68
N PHE A 204 10.46 19.09 12.41
CA PHE A 204 10.47 19.13 13.88
C PHE A 204 11.69 19.82 14.47
N HIS A 205 12.88 19.66 13.89
CA HIS A 205 14.11 20.22 14.45
C HIS A 205 14.52 21.54 13.79
N VAL A 206 14.34 21.68 12.48
CA VAL A 206 14.76 22.89 11.75
C VAL A 206 13.66 23.95 11.73
N LEU A 207 12.44 23.56 11.33
CA LEU A 207 11.29 24.45 11.25
C LEU A 207 10.55 24.60 12.59
N ASN A 208 10.88 23.76 13.57
CA ASN A 208 10.39 23.85 14.94
C ASN A 208 8.85 23.85 15.02
N HIS A 209 8.17 23.01 14.24
CA HIS A 209 6.72 22.77 14.36
C HIS A 209 6.39 21.80 15.49
N SER A 210 5.23 21.95 16.13
CA SER A 210 4.80 21.09 17.24
C SER A 210 4.14 19.79 16.76
N ALA A 211 3.47 19.84 15.63
CA ALA A 211 2.82 18.72 14.96
C ALA A 211 2.93 18.87 13.45
N VAL A 212 2.60 17.83 12.69
CA VAL A 212 2.60 17.83 11.22
C VAL A 212 1.58 16.81 10.71
N ILE A 213 0.91 17.15 9.61
CA ILE A 213 0.08 16.24 8.81
C ILE A 213 0.90 15.80 7.60
N ILE A 214 1.02 14.50 7.38
CA ILE A 214 1.90 13.91 6.38
C ILE A 214 1.05 13.30 5.27
N VAL A 215 1.35 13.65 4.03
CA VAL A 215 0.68 13.16 2.81
C VAL A 215 1.71 12.76 1.76
N GLU A 216 1.40 11.77 0.94
CA GLU A 216 2.23 11.36 -0.21
C GLU A 216 1.77 12.07 -1.50
N ASP A 217 2.60 12.04 -2.53
CA ASP A 217 2.39 12.78 -3.79
C ASP A 217 1.31 12.18 -4.72
N ASP A 218 0.71 11.06 -4.32
CA ASP A 218 -0.35 10.36 -5.03
C ASP A 218 -1.69 10.29 -4.28
N LEU A 219 -1.83 11.06 -3.19
CA LEU A 219 -3.08 11.14 -2.42
C LEU A 219 -3.94 12.34 -2.84
N ASP A 220 -5.23 12.08 -3.06
CA ASP A 220 -6.26 13.12 -3.12
C ASP A 220 -6.89 13.28 -1.73
N ILE A 221 -7.08 14.51 -1.28
CA ILE A 221 -7.73 14.79 0.01
C ILE A 221 -9.23 15.07 -0.16
N ALA A 222 -10.01 14.80 0.89
CA ALA A 222 -11.41 15.16 0.99
C ALA A 222 -11.60 16.67 1.28
N PRO A 223 -12.79 17.26 0.99
CA PRO A 223 -13.06 18.68 1.24
C PRO A 223 -12.89 19.13 2.70
N ASP A 224 -13.17 18.24 3.65
CA ASP A 224 -13.15 18.43 5.10
C ASP A 224 -11.82 17.98 5.74
N PHE A 225 -10.83 17.59 4.95
CA PHE A 225 -9.53 17.08 5.43
C PHE A 225 -8.87 17.98 6.48
N PHE A 226 -8.84 19.29 6.24
CA PHE A 226 -8.23 20.25 7.17
C PHE A 226 -9.04 20.42 8.45
N GLU A 227 -10.37 20.41 8.33
CA GLU A 227 -11.29 20.49 9.47
C GLU A 227 -11.17 19.25 10.36
N TYR A 228 -11.10 18.06 9.74
CA TYR A 228 -10.89 16.80 10.43
C TYR A 228 -9.64 16.81 11.31
N PHE A 229 -8.49 17.21 10.76
CA PHE A 229 -7.24 17.26 11.54
C PHE A 229 -7.25 18.36 12.61
N LEU A 230 -7.83 19.53 12.31
CA LEU A 230 -7.92 20.61 13.28
C LEU A 230 -8.81 20.22 14.48
N ALA A 231 -9.93 19.54 14.22
CA ALA A 231 -10.87 19.09 15.24
C ALA A 231 -10.31 17.94 16.10
N THR A 232 -9.50 17.06 15.51
CA THR A 232 -8.93 15.88 16.19
C THR A 232 -7.57 16.14 16.85
N TYR A 233 -6.87 17.21 16.49
CA TYR A 233 -5.60 17.57 17.12
C TYR A 233 -5.68 17.74 18.65
N PRO A 234 -6.72 18.40 19.23
CA PRO A 234 -6.89 18.44 20.67
C PRO A 234 -7.06 17.06 21.33
N LEU A 235 -7.61 16.07 20.62
CA LEU A 235 -7.72 14.69 21.12
C LEU A 235 -6.34 14.03 21.16
N LEU A 236 -5.58 14.14 20.07
CA LEU A 236 -4.21 13.63 19.97
C LEU A 236 -3.30 14.22 21.05
N HIS A 237 -3.42 15.52 21.32
CA HIS A 237 -2.59 16.22 22.30
C HIS A 237 -2.93 15.86 23.76
N LYS A 238 -4.21 15.59 24.06
CA LYS A 238 -4.68 15.34 25.43
C LYS A 238 -4.59 13.88 25.84
N ASP A 239 -4.81 12.96 24.91
CA ASP A 239 -4.86 11.53 25.21
C ASP A 239 -3.49 10.87 24.93
N PRO A 240 -2.71 10.48 25.97
CA PRO A 240 -1.40 9.85 25.79
C PRO A 240 -1.46 8.45 25.18
N LEU A 241 -2.64 7.84 25.08
CA LEU A 241 -2.86 6.56 24.40
C LEU A 241 -2.94 6.73 22.88
N LEU A 242 -3.17 7.94 22.39
CA LEU A 242 -3.12 8.24 20.96
C LEU A 242 -1.71 8.66 20.57
N TRP A 243 -1.25 8.16 19.43
CA TRP A 243 0.04 8.54 18.86
C TRP A 243 -0.05 9.16 17.46
N CYS A 244 -1.18 9.01 16.79
CA CYS A 244 -1.47 9.64 15.50
C CYS A 244 -2.97 9.79 15.29
N VAL A 245 -3.34 10.60 14.31
CA VAL A 245 -4.66 10.60 13.66
C VAL A 245 -4.43 10.28 12.19
N SER A 246 -5.21 9.38 11.57
CA SER A 246 -5.12 9.07 10.15
C SER A 246 -6.44 9.42 9.44
N ALA A 247 -6.34 9.83 8.19
CA ALA A 247 -7.47 10.09 7.29
C ALA A 247 -7.88 8.82 6.51
N TRP A 248 -7.27 7.67 6.80
CA TRP A 248 -7.49 6.43 6.06
C TRP A 248 -8.23 5.39 6.87
N ASN A 249 -9.18 4.72 6.22
CA ASN A 249 -9.86 3.53 6.71
C ASN A 249 -9.49 2.36 5.79
N ASP A 250 -8.73 1.39 6.30
CA ASP A 250 -8.28 0.21 5.54
C ASP A 250 -9.44 -0.61 4.93
N ASN A 251 -10.63 -0.55 5.54
CA ASN A 251 -11.84 -1.19 5.03
C ASN A 251 -12.85 -0.18 4.45
N GLY A 252 -12.38 1.00 4.02
CA GLY A 252 -13.18 2.14 3.57
C GLY A 252 -13.87 2.00 2.21
N LYS A 253 -14.11 0.77 1.72
CA LYS A 253 -14.82 0.57 0.44
C LYS A 253 -16.27 1.01 0.58
N GLY A 254 -16.84 1.63 -0.47
CA GLY A 254 -18.17 2.27 -0.41
C GLY A 254 -19.33 1.37 0.07
N THR A 255 -19.23 0.05 -0.08
CA THR A 255 -20.23 -0.92 0.40
C THR A 255 -20.04 -1.37 1.85
N LEU A 256 -18.91 -1.03 2.48
CA LEU A 256 -18.51 -1.47 3.82
C LEU A 256 -18.53 -0.34 4.85
N VAL A 257 -18.82 0.89 4.43
CA VAL A 257 -18.82 2.08 5.27
C VAL A 257 -20.24 2.52 5.61
N SER A 258 -20.41 3.11 6.81
CA SER A 258 -21.68 3.75 7.19
C SER A 258 -21.90 5.03 6.37
N ASN A 259 -23.16 5.47 6.30
CA ASN A 259 -23.51 6.78 5.75
C ASN A 259 -23.25 7.93 6.75
N GLU A 260 -22.86 7.62 7.99
CA GLU A 260 -22.48 8.58 9.03
C GLU A 260 -21.03 9.06 8.79
N ALA A 261 -20.85 10.19 8.10
CA ALA A 261 -19.53 10.71 7.73
C ALA A 261 -18.73 11.24 8.93
N GLU A 262 -19.42 11.66 9.99
CA GLU A 262 -18.84 12.21 11.22
C GLU A 262 -18.32 11.14 12.20
N LYS A 263 -18.56 9.86 11.91
CA LYS A 263 -18.24 8.77 12.82
C LYS A 263 -16.76 8.41 12.77
N LEU A 264 -16.08 8.58 13.91
CA LEU A 264 -14.66 8.27 14.08
C LEU A 264 -14.45 7.02 14.94
N TYR A 265 -13.30 6.37 14.75
CA TYR A 265 -12.91 5.16 15.47
C TYR A 265 -11.48 5.26 16.00
N ARG A 266 -11.18 4.44 17.01
CA ARG A 266 -9.80 4.10 17.38
C ARG A 266 -9.42 2.80 16.70
N THR A 267 -8.16 2.70 16.30
CA THR A 267 -7.58 1.48 15.72
C THR A 267 -6.19 1.29 16.28
N ASP A 268 -5.83 0.03 16.55
CA ASP A 268 -4.48 -0.36 16.95
C ASP A 268 -3.57 -0.61 15.73
N PHE A 269 -4.16 -0.71 14.53
CA PHE A 269 -3.43 -0.77 13.27
C PHE A 269 -3.12 0.64 12.78
N PHE A 270 -1.84 0.94 12.53
CA PHE A 270 -1.40 2.23 11.99
C PHE A 270 -1.64 2.30 10.47
N PRO A 271 -2.60 3.10 9.97
CA PRO A 271 -2.96 3.07 8.54
C PRO A 271 -2.05 3.91 7.65
N GLY A 272 -1.37 4.92 8.21
CA GLY A 272 -0.64 5.92 7.42
C GLY A 272 -1.58 6.78 6.56
N LEU A 273 -1.27 6.89 5.26
CA LEU A 273 -2.11 7.46 4.19
C LEU A 273 -2.87 8.75 4.58
N GLY A 274 -2.13 9.83 4.81
CA GLY A 274 -2.69 11.07 5.36
C GLY A 274 -2.79 10.98 6.87
N TRP A 275 -1.72 11.31 7.59
CA TRP A 275 -1.67 11.11 9.04
C TRP A 275 -0.94 12.22 9.78
N MET A 276 -1.41 12.53 10.99
CA MET A 276 -0.89 13.58 11.84
C MET A 276 -0.13 13.01 13.03
N ILE A 277 1.03 13.59 13.33
CA ILE A 277 1.82 13.28 14.54
C ILE A 277 2.37 14.53 15.21
N GLU A 278 2.66 14.38 16.50
CA GLU A 278 3.35 15.39 17.30
C GLU A 278 4.86 15.18 17.35
N ARG A 279 5.58 16.28 17.65
CA ARG A 279 7.02 16.27 17.87
C ARG A 279 7.44 15.33 18.99
N SER A 280 6.64 15.22 20.05
CA SER A 280 6.90 14.32 21.19
C SER A 280 7.08 12.88 20.70
N MET A 281 6.19 12.43 19.82
CA MET A 281 6.26 11.12 19.18
C MET A 281 7.50 11.01 18.27
N TRP A 282 7.77 12.01 17.44
CA TRP A 282 8.97 12.00 16.59
C TRP A 282 10.28 11.96 17.39
N THR A 283 10.32 12.62 18.54
CA THR A 283 11.48 12.61 19.44
C THR A 283 11.74 11.22 20.00
N GLU A 284 10.69 10.41 20.17
CA GLU A 284 10.80 9.00 20.54
C GLU A 284 11.25 8.13 19.35
N LEU A 285 10.65 8.32 18.16
CA LEU A 285 10.86 7.46 16.99
C LEU A 285 12.15 7.76 16.23
N GLY A 286 12.51 9.03 16.06
CA GLY A 286 13.62 9.49 15.23
C GLY A 286 14.98 8.86 15.57
N PRO A 287 15.38 8.73 16.85
CA PRO A 287 16.62 8.07 17.25
C PRO A 287 16.68 6.57 16.90
N LYS A 288 15.51 5.90 16.89
CA LYS A 288 15.37 4.46 16.61
C LYS A 288 14.72 4.19 15.25
N TRP A 289 14.75 5.18 14.36
CA TRP A 289 14.11 5.07 13.05
C TRP A 289 14.78 3.96 12.22
N PRO A 290 14.00 3.04 11.63
CA PRO A 290 14.56 1.91 10.90
C PRO A 290 15.20 2.37 9.58
N ASP A 291 16.14 1.56 9.08
CA ASP A 291 16.80 1.82 7.79
C ASP A 291 15.90 1.52 6.59
N THR A 292 14.81 0.77 6.79
CA THR A 292 13.84 0.41 5.75
C THR A 292 12.41 0.46 6.28
N CYS A 293 11.47 0.84 5.43
CA CYS A 293 10.05 0.57 5.68
C CYS A 293 9.83 -0.94 5.50
N VAL A 294 9.11 -1.57 6.43
CA VAL A 294 8.65 -2.96 6.29
C VAL A 294 7.13 -2.91 6.36
N TYR A 295 6.49 -3.36 5.29
CA TYR A 295 5.07 -3.69 5.27
C TYR A 295 4.87 -5.15 5.68
#